data_AF-A0A7C4FCG5-F1
#
_entry.id   AF-A0A7C4FCG5-F1
#
_cell.length_a   1.000
_cell.length_b   1.000
_cell.length_c   1.000
_cell.angle_alpha   90.00
_cell.angle_beta   90.00
_cell.angle_gamma   90.00
#
_symmetry.space_group_name_H-M   'P 1'
#
loop_
_entity.id
_entity.type
_entity.pdbx_description
1 polymer ?
#
loop_
_entity_poly.entity_id
_entity_poly.type
_entity_poly.pdbx_seq_one_letter_code
_entity_poly.pdbx_strand_id
1 'polypeptide(L)'
;MDGIYIALGIMDEIDVNIFLIDDGIYCAIKEQQTLNKPSIEDLIYTLYPEAGIYIYLQSLIERNVDIGEVVEVAKVIGKDEALKLIKNSEIIINL
;
A
#
# COMPACT_ATOMS: atom_id res chain seq x y z
N MET A 1 3.70 5.29 7.88
CA MET A 1 3.15 6.59 7.44
C MET A 1 4.11 7.34 6.54
N ASP A 2 5.39 7.45 6.92
CA ASP A 2 6.40 8.21 6.16
C ASP A 2 6.53 7.77 4.69
N GLY A 3 6.34 6.47 4.41
CA GLY A 3 6.39 5.94 3.04
C GLY A 3 5.35 6.51 2.09
N ILE A 4 4.15 6.82 2.59
CA ILE A 4 3.07 7.42 1.78
C ILE A 4 3.41 8.87 1.45
N TYR A 5 3.98 9.62 2.40
CA TYR A 5 4.42 10.99 2.13
C TYR A 5 5.63 11.05 1.19
N ILE A 6 6.55 10.09 1.30
CA ILE A 6 7.65 9.94 0.33
C ILE A 6 7.08 9.68 -1.05
N ALA A 7 6.14 8.74 -1.18
CA ALA A 7 5.47 8.44 -2.45
C ALA A 7 4.79 9.68 -3.05
N LEU A 8 4.00 10.42 -2.25
CA LEU A 8 3.34 11.65 -2.69
C LEU A 8 4.33 12.71 -3.20
N GLY A 9 5.52 12.80 -2.58
CA GLY A 9 6.53 13.78 -2.96
C GLY A 9 7.32 13.44 -4.23
N ILE A 10 7.26 12.19 -4.71
CA ILE A 10 8.11 11.72 -5.83
C ILE A 10 7.34 11.07 -6.98
N MET A 11 6.04 10.77 -6.80
CA MET A 11 5.20 10.08 -7.79
C MET A 11 5.07 10.82 -9.13
N ASP A 12 5.29 12.14 -9.16
CA ASP A 12 5.28 12.93 -10.40
C ASP A 12 6.57 12.76 -11.24
N GLU A 13 7.64 12.27 -10.62
CA GLU A 13 8.98 12.20 -11.22
C GLU A 13 9.40 10.75 -11.53
N ILE A 14 8.90 9.78 -10.75
CA ILE A 14 9.23 8.35 -10.90
C ILE A 14 8.00 7.47 -10.68
N ASP A 15 7.98 6.30 -11.33
CA ASP A 15 6.97 5.27 -11.09
C ASP A 15 7.09 4.71 -9.65
N VAL A 16 6.04 4.86 -8.86
CA VAL A 16 6.03 4.41 -7.46
C VAL A 16 5.10 3.22 -7.28
N ASN A 17 5.61 2.19 -6.59
CA ASN A 17 4.81 1.08 -6.11
C ASN A 17 4.89 1.01 -4.58
N ILE A 18 3.75 1.08 -3.91
CA ILE A 18 3.63 0.86 -2.48
C ILE A 18 3.27 -0.60 -2.24
N PHE A 19 4.16 -1.33 -1.58
CA PHE A 19 3.95 -2.72 -1.22
C PHE A 19 3.77 -2.86 0.29
N LEU A 20 2.54 -3.14 0.71
CA LEU A 20 2.15 -3.32 2.10
C LEU A 20 2.31 -4.79 2.49
N ILE A 21 3.22 -5.04 3.42
CA ILE A 21 3.54 -6.35 3.97
C ILE A 21 3.57 -6.27 5.49
N ASP A 22 3.41 -7.41 6.14
CA ASP A 22 3.36 -7.54 7.59
C ASP A 22 2.34 -6.57 8.21
N ASP A 23 2.72 -5.75 9.19
CA ASP A 23 1.79 -4.80 9.82
C ASP A 23 1.47 -3.60 8.93
N GLY A 24 2.20 -3.44 7.82
CA GLY A 24 1.92 -2.42 6.82
C GLY A 24 0.52 -2.56 6.20
N ILE A 25 -0.07 -3.76 6.22
CA ILE A 25 -1.43 -3.99 5.69
C ILE A 25 -2.48 -3.11 6.36
N TYR A 26 -2.27 -2.71 7.63
CA TYR A 26 -3.24 -1.90 8.36
C TYR A 26 -3.39 -0.49 7.78
N CYS A 27 -2.42 -0.03 6.98
CA CYS A 27 -2.52 1.23 6.24
C CYS A 27 -3.68 1.21 5.23
N ALA A 28 -4.02 0.02 4.70
CA ALA A 28 -5.03 -0.13 3.67
C ALA A 28 -6.43 -0.49 4.20
N ILE A 29 -6.65 -0.53 5.51
CA ILE A 29 -8.00 -0.80 6.06
C ILE A 29 -8.95 0.33 5.69
N LYS A 30 -10.19 0.01 5.32
CA LYS A 30 -11.24 1.00 4.98
C LYS A 30 -11.86 1.63 6.22
N GLU A 31 -12.59 2.72 6.00
CA GLU A 31 -13.43 3.41 6.98
C GLU A 31 -12.65 3.83 8.23
N GLN A 32 -11.38 4.21 8.05
CA GLN A 32 -10.52 4.63 9.14
C GLN A 32 -11.05 5.91 9.78
N GLN A 33 -11.35 5.85 11.07
CA GLN A 33 -11.80 7.03 11.81
C GLN A 33 -10.61 7.89 12.23
N THR A 34 -10.61 9.16 11.83
CA THR A 34 -9.62 10.15 12.22
C THR A 34 -10.25 11.38 12.84
N LEU A 35 -9.53 12.03 13.76
CA LEU A 35 -9.96 13.29 14.36
C LEU A 35 -9.49 14.47 13.50
N ASN A 36 -10.36 14.96 12.61
CA ASN A 36 -10.16 16.16 11.77
C ASN A 36 -8.87 16.17 10.93
N LYS A 37 -8.41 15.01 10.46
CA LYS A 37 -7.23 14.86 9.60
C LYS A 37 -7.52 13.86 8.49
N PRO A 38 -6.86 13.95 7.32
CA PRO A 38 -6.92 12.89 6.33
C PRO A 38 -6.54 11.54 6.95
N SER A 39 -7.34 10.52 6.65
CA SER A 39 -7.04 9.12 6.97
C SER A 39 -5.94 8.58 6.07
N ILE A 40 -5.38 7.41 6.41
CA ILE A 40 -4.41 6.76 5.52
C ILE A 40 -5.10 6.28 4.25
N GLU A 41 -6.36 5.84 4.36
CA GLU A 41 -7.23 5.58 3.22
C GLU A 41 -7.33 6.78 2.28
N ASP A 42 -7.62 8.00 2.78
CA ASP A 42 -7.68 9.21 1.95
C ASP A 42 -6.36 9.49 1.21
N LEU A 43 -5.23 9.25 1.89
CA LEU A 43 -3.91 9.42 1.28
C LEU A 43 -3.63 8.36 0.21
N ILE A 44 -4.04 7.10 0.42
CA ILE A 44 -3.94 6.05 -0.59
C ILE A 44 -4.78 6.40 -1.83
N TYR A 45 -5.98 6.95 -1.65
CA TYR A 45 -6.80 7.43 -2.75
C TYR A 45 -6.18 8.63 -3.49
N THR A 46 -5.38 9.45 -2.82
CA THR A 46 -4.64 10.55 -3.46
C THR A 46 -3.49 10.05 -4.34
N LEU A 47 -2.91 8.90 -4.00
CA LEU A 47 -1.81 8.28 -4.73
C LEU A 47 -2.26 7.52 -6.00
N TYR A 48 -3.54 7.17 -6.09
CA TYR A 48 -4.08 6.34 -7.16
C TYR A 48 -4.69 7.20 -8.27
N PRO A 49 -4.49 6.87 -9.58
CA PRO A 49 -3.83 5.67 -10.11
C PRO A 49 -2.32 5.78 -10.37
N GLU A 50 -1.70 6.93 -10.09
CA GLU A 50 -0.31 7.22 -10.46
C GLU A 50 0.71 6.33 -9.72
N ALA A 51 0.40 5.90 -8.50
CA ALA A 51 1.16 4.91 -7.76
C ALA A 51 0.40 3.57 -7.64
N GLY A 52 1.10 2.47 -7.89
CA GLY A 52 0.57 1.13 -7.70
C GLY A 52 0.50 0.77 -6.21
N ILE A 53 -0.66 0.32 -5.73
CA ILE A 53 -0.86 -0.10 -4.34
C ILE A 53 -1.02 -1.63 -4.29
N TYR A 54 -0.15 -2.30 -3.55
CA TYR A 54 -0.10 -3.76 -3.46
C TYR A 54 -0.12 -4.23 -2.01
N ILE A 55 -0.85 -5.30 -1.73
CA ILE A 55 -0.92 -5.92 -0.38
C ILE A 55 -0.46 -7.36 -0.48
N TYR A 56 0.40 -7.79 0.43
CA TYR A 56 0.82 -9.19 0.47
C TYR A 56 -0.26 -10.09 1.07
N LEU A 57 -0.74 -11.05 0.27
CA LEU A 57 -1.82 -11.97 0.65
C LEU A 57 -1.55 -12.70 1.98
N GLN A 58 -0.32 -13.19 2.18
CA GLN A 58 0.01 -13.94 3.38
C GLN A 58 -0.13 -13.08 4.65
N SER A 59 0.19 -11.79 4.57
CA SER A 59 0.09 -10.87 5.71
C SER A 59 -1.37 -10.64 6.12
N LEU A 60 -2.31 -10.61 5.16
CA LEU A 60 -3.76 -10.59 5.44
C LEU A 60 -4.20 -11.86 6.17
N ILE A 61 -3.79 -13.03 5.66
CA ILE A 61 -4.15 -14.34 6.24
C ILE A 61 -3.65 -14.46 7.68
N GLU A 62 -2.39 -14.12 7.92
CA GLU A 62 -1.76 -14.24 9.24
C GLU A 62 -2.37 -13.31 10.30
N ARG A 63 -2.96 -12.19 9.86
CA ARG A 63 -3.61 -11.19 10.71
C ARG A 63 -5.12 -11.32 10.76
N ASN A 64 -5.68 -12.32 10.07
CA ASN A 64 -7.12 -12.56 9.96
C ASN A 64 -7.89 -11.30 9.48
N VAL A 65 -7.35 -10.63 8.46
CA VAL A 65 -7.97 -9.50 7.77
C VAL A 65 -8.58 -9.98 6.46
N ASP A 66 -9.86 -9.70 6.25
CA ASP A 66 -10.57 -10.05 5.03
C ASP A 66 -10.24 -9.07 3.90
N ILE A 67 -10.23 -9.55 2.66
CA ILE A 67 -9.94 -8.72 1.48
C ILE A 67 -11.01 -7.62 1.31
N GLY A 68 -12.24 -7.84 1.75
CA GLY A 68 -13.31 -6.84 1.75
C GLY A 68 -13.07 -5.66 2.70
N GLU A 69 -12.19 -5.84 3.69
CA GLU A 69 -11.84 -4.83 4.69
C GLU A 69 -10.73 -3.87 4.23
N VAL A 70 -10.06 -4.14 3.10
CA VAL A 70 -8.99 -3.29 2.56
C VAL A 70 -9.44 -2.48 1.33
N VAL A 71 -8.94 -1.25 1.19
CA VAL A 71 -9.31 -0.31 0.12
C VAL A 71 -9.27 -0.95 -1.27
N GLU A 72 -10.26 -0.63 -2.09
CA GLU A 72 -10.54 -1.27 -3.38
C GLU A 72 -9.45 -1.06 -4.41
N VAL A 73 -8.69 0.03 -4.26
CA VAL A 73 -7.57 0.39 -5.15
C VAL A 73 -6.32 -0.47 -4.89
N ALA A 74 -6.26 -1.17 -3.76
CA ALA A 74 -5.13 -2.02 -3.43
C ALA A 74 -5.25 -3.42 -4.06
N LYS A 75 -4.24 -3.81 -4.81
CA LYS A 75 -4.16 -5.16 -5.40
C LYS A 75 -3.54 -6.14 -4.40
N VAL A 76 -4.33 -7.13 -3.98
CA VAL A 76 -3.81 -8.25 -3.18
C VAL A 76 -3.00 -9.19 -4.08
N ILE A 77 -1.75 -9.44 -3.71
CA ILE A 77 -0.79 -10.22 -4.51
C ILE A 77 -0.16 -11.36 -3.72
N GLY A 78 0.11 -12.47 -4.42
CA GLY A 78 0.79 -13.64 -3.87
C GLY A 78 2.33 -13.52 -3.91
N LYS A 79 3.01 -14.54 -3.40
CA LYS A 79 4.48 -14.59 -3.30
C LYS A 79 5.20 -14.34 -4.63
N ASP A 80 4.75 -14.99 -5.70
CA ASP A 80 5.41 -14.88 -7.00
C ASP A 80 5.27 -13.49 -7.63
N GLU A 81 4.11 -12.84 -7.44
CA GLU A 81 3.88 -11.46 -7.87
C GLU A 81 4.69 -10.48 -7.03
N ALA A 82 4.73 -10.66 -5.70
CA ALA A 82 5.54 -9.84 -4.81
C ALA A 82 7.04 -9.92 -5.17
N LEU A 83 7.55 -11.13 -5.44
CA LEU A 83 8.93 -11.32 -5.88
C LEU A 83 9.22 -10.64 -7.22
N LYS A 84 8.26 -10.63 -8.15
CA LYS A 84 8.40 -9.91 -9.42
C LYS A 84 8.40 -8.40 -9.22
N LEU A 85 7.50 -7.89 -8.38
CA LEU A 85 7.43 -6.48 -8.03
C LEU A 85 8.79 -6.00 -7.49
N ILE A 86 9.32 -6.70 -6.49
CA ILE A 86 10.62 -6.38 -5.86
C ILE A 86 11.77 -6.46 -6.87
N LYS A 87 11.81 -7.50 -7.72
CA LYS A 87 12.90 -7.68 -8.69
C LYS A 87 12.91 -6.64 -9.81
N ASN A 88 11.74 -6.10 -10.14
CA ASN A 88 11.59 -5.09 -11.18
C ASN A 88 11.76 -3.66 -10.66
N SER A 89 11.85 -3.47 -9.34
CA SER A 89 12.12 -2.16 -8.74
C SER A 89 13.61 -1.82 -8.82
N GLU A 90 13.93 -0.63 -9.32
CA GLU A 90 15.30 -0.10 -9.31
C GLU A 90 15.75 0.34 -7.91
N ILE A 91 14.81 0.91 -7.15
CA ILE A 91 15.02 1.42 -5.79
C ILE A 91 13.97 0.81 -4.87
N ILE A 92 14.41 0.30 -3.72
CA ILE A 92 13.54 -0.22 -2.67
C ILE A 92 13.83 0.55 -1.39
N ILE A 93 12.78 1.15 -0.84
CA ILE A 93 12.81 1.80 0.47
C ILE A 93 11.95 0.94 1.41
N ASN A 94 12.56 0.40 2.46
CA ASN A 94 11.86 -0.37 3.50
C ASN A 94 11.73 0.50 4.76
N LEU A 95 10.55 0.51 5.38
CA LEU A 95 10.14 1.43 6.44
C LEU A 95 9.48 0.68 7.60
#